data_AF-A0A6J5VB27-F1
#
_entry.id   AF-A0A6J5VB27-F1
#
_cell.length_a   1.000
_cell.length_b   1.000
_cell.length_c   1.000
_cell.angle_alpha   90.00
_cell.angle_beta   90.00
_cell.angle_gamma   90.00
#
_symmetry.space_group_name_H-M   'P 1'
#
loop_
_entity.id
_entity.type
_entity.pdbx_description
1 polymer ?
#
loop_
_entity_poly.entity_id
_entity_poly.type
_entity_poly.pdbx_seq_one_letter_code
_entity_poly.pdbx_strand_id
1 'polypeptide(L)'
;MQPRQWISITTICAALIQACLTENSLPEADKNTSLPQTDPASKPLVLWFNGGPGCSSVGIGAFGEHGPFKPSGDILLKNDFSWNREANMLYLESPAGVGFSYSANKSFYDFVNDEIIGCHFI
;
A
#
# COMPACT_ATOMS: atom_id res chain seq x y z
N MET A 1 22.34 -10.31 -25.44
CA MET A 1 22.40 -9.77 -24.07
C MET A 1 21.02 -9.23 -23.72
N GLN A 2 20.25 -9.94 -22.90
CA GLN A 2 18.97 -9.47 -22.38
C GLN A 2 19.16 -8.95 -20.96
N PRO A 3 18.60 -7.79 -20.57
CA PRO A 3 18.70 -7.31 -19.21
C PRO A 3 17.79 -8.15 -18.30
N ARG A 4 18.40 -8.72 -17.25
CA ARG A 4 17.71 -9.47 -16.19
C ARG A 4 16.70 -8.54 -15.50
N GLN A 5 15.42 -8.88 -15.60
CA GLN A 5 14.34 -8.25 -14.85
C GLN A 5 14.43 -8.72 -13.40
N TRP A 6 14.80 -7.84 -12.48
CA TRP A 6 14.69 -8.09 -11.04
C TRP A 6 13.23 -7.91 -10.65
N ILE A 7 12.54 -9.03 -10.45
CA ILE A 7 11.16 -9.01 -9.94
C ILE A 7 11.29 -8.76 -8.42
N SER A 8 10.90 -7.56 -7.97
CA SER A 8 10.84 -7.24 -6.55
C SER A 8 9.97 -8.25 -5.80
N ILE A 9 10.34 -8.61 -4.56
CA ILE A 9 9.58 -9.52 -3.69
C ILE A 9 8.14 -9.02 -3.49
N THR A 10 7.92 -7.70 -3.55
CA THR A 10 6.60 -7.07 -3.55
C THR A 10 5.75 -7.52 -4.73
N THR A 11 6.33 -7.65 -5.92
CA THR A 11 5.64 -8.09 -7.14
C THR A 11 5.22 -9.55 -7.05
N ILE A 12 6.02 -10.40 -6.40
CA ILE A 12 5.69 -11.82 -6.22
C ILE A 12 4.55 -12.00 -5.20
N CYS A 13 4.59 -11.29 -4.07
CA CYS A 13 3.50 -11.30 -3.10
C CYS A 13 2.21 -10.69 -3.67
N ALA A 14 2.30 -9.56 -4.38
CA ALA A 14 1.15 -8.95 -5.03
C ALA A 14 0.55 -9.88 -6.10
N ALA A 15 1.37 -10.57 -6.89
CA ALA A 15 0.90 -11.52 -7.90
C ALA A 15 0.24 -12.76 -7.27
N LEU A 16 0.78 -13.27 -6.16
CA LEU A 16 0.19 -14.42 -5.44
C LEU A 16 -1.13 -14.05 -4.75
N ILE A 17 -1.23 -12.85 -4.19
CA ILE A 17 -2.49 -12.33 -3.63
C ILE A 17 -3.50 -12.08 -4.74
N GLN A 18 -3.08 -11.52 -5.88
CA GLN A 18 -3.94 -11.32 -7.05
C GLN A 18 -4.44 -12.66 -7.62
N ALA A 19 -3.58 -13.69 -7.69
CA ALA A 19 -3.97 -15.03 -8.11
C ALA A 19 -4.97 -15.68 -7.14
N CYS A 20 -4.79 -15.47 -5.83
CA CYS A 20 -5.71 -15.96 -4.81
C CYS A 20 -7.09 -15.28 -4.87
N LEU A 21 -7.13 -14.00 -5.27
CA LEU A 21 -8.38 -13.26 -5.48
C LEU A 21 -9.11 -13.67 -6.77
N THR A 22 -8.42 -14.18 -7.79
CA THR A 22 -9.04 -14.62 -9.05
C THR A 22 -9.75 -15.98 -8.98
N GLU A 23 -9.45 -16.83 -7.99
CA GLU A 23 -10.10 -18.15 -7.87
C GLU A 23 -11.47 -18.11 -7.16
N ASN A 24 -11.85 -16.98 -6.55
CA ASN A 24 -13.11 -16.82 -5.80
C ASN A 24 -14.26 -16.16 -6.58
N SER A 25 -14.19 -16.02 -7.91
CA SER A 25 -15.26 -15.40 -8.70
C SER A 25 -16.42 -16.36 -9.00
N LEU A 26 -17.43 -16.37 -8.13
CA LEU A 26 -18.83 -16.69 -8.42
C LEU A 26 -19.65 -15.39 -8.46
N PRO A 27 -20.85 -15.37 -9.09
CA PRO A 27 -21.15 -14.57 -10.27
C PRO A 27 -21.63 -13.14 -10.00
N GLU A 28 -21.62 -12.34 -11.06
CA GLU A 28 -22.06 -10.94 -11.17
C GLU A 28 -23.37 -10.61 -10.42
N ALA A 29 -23.25 -9.74 -9.41
CA ALA A 29 -24.37 -9.00 -8.84
C ALA A 29 -24.07 -7.49 -8.85
N ASP A 30 -24.73 -6.84 -9.82
CA ASP A 30 -25.04 -5.41 -10.01
C ASP A 30 -23.88 -4.39 -10.21
N LYS A 31 -24.07 -3.52 -11.21
CA LYS A 31 -23.19 -2.39 -11.57
C LYS A 31 -23.81 -1.04 -11.15
N ASN A 32 -24.77 -1.02 -10.22
CA ASN A 32 -25.51 0.18 -9.83
C ASN A 32 -25.69 0.37 -8.32
N THR A 33 -25.09 -0.49 -7.50
CA THR A 33 -24.99 -0.35 -6.06
C THR A 33 -23.55 0.03 -5.73
N SER A 34 -23.37 1.15 -5.04
CA SER A 34 -22.14 1.43 -4.29
C SER A 34 -21.74 0.14 -3.57
N LEU A 35 -20.62 -0.48 -3.98
CA LEU A 35 -20.13 -1.79 -3.52
C LEU A 35 -20.65 -2.09 -2.10
N PRO A 36 -21.29 -3.24 -1.82
CA PRO A 36 -21.65 -3.57 -0.46
C PRO A 36 -20.36 -3.56 0.33
N GLN A 37 -20.16 -2.50 1.11
CA GLN A 37 -19.06 -2.41 2.04
C GLN A 37 -19.44 -3.42 3.11
N THR A 38 -19.08 -4.67 2.86
CA THR A 38 -19.21 -5.79 3.78
C THR A 38 -18.76 -5.28 5.14
N ASP A 39 -19.61 -5.52 6.16
CA ASP A 39 -19.52 -4.91 7.48
C ASP A 39 -18.06 -4.79 7.94
N PRO A 40 -17.50 -3.58 8.10
CA PRO A 40 -16.11 -3.38 8.48
C PRO A 40 -15.73 -4.14 9.76
N ALA A 41 -16.68 -4.36 10.68
CA ALA A 41 -16.45 -5.09 11.92
C ALA A 41 -16.14 -6.59 11.68
N SER A 42 -16.60 -7.16 10.56
CA SER A 42 -16.37 -8.56 10.18
C SER A 42 -15.03 -8.81 9.48
N LYS A 43 -14.33 -7.74 9.04
CA LYS A 43 -13.11 -7.85 8.25
C LYS A 43 -11.85 -7.88 9.12
N PRO A 44 -10.80 -8.61 8.69
CA PRO A 44 -9.51 -8.55 9.37
C PRO A 44 -8.88 -7.15 9.27
N LEU A 45 -8.08 -6.78 10.27
CA LEU A 45 -7.21 -5.62 10.21
C LEU A 45 -5.86 -6.03 9.60
N VAL A 46 -5.45 -5.36 8.54
CA VAL A 46 -4.16 -5.54 7.89
C VAL A 46 -3.33 -4.28 8.09
N LEU A 47 -2.19 -4.44 8.74
CA LEU A 47 -1.19 -3.39 8.89
C LEU A 47 -0.19 -3.50 7.74
N TRP A 48 0.04 -2.40 7.02
CA TRP A 48 0.92 -2.31 5.87
C TRP A 48 2.05 -1.30 6.09
N PHE A 49 3.27 -1.73 5.75
CA PHE A 49 4.46 -0.92 5.72
C PHE A 49 5.18 -1.06 4.39
N ASN A 50 5.69 0.05 3.86
CA ASN A 50 6.66 0.03 2.78
C ASN A 50 8.10 -0.08 3.32
N GLY A 51 8.98 -0.63 2.49
CA GLY A 51 10.38 -0.88 2.82
C GLY A 51 11.32 0.28 2.45
N GLY A 52 12.51 -0.04 1.94
CA GLY A 52 13.50 0.95 1.52
C GLY A 52 14.83 0.78 2.27
N PRO A 53 15.01 1.28 3.50
CA PRO A 53 14.06 1.88 4.45
C PRO A 53 13.59 3.29 4.03
N GLY A 54 12.69 3.89 4.80
CA GLY A 54 12.34 5.30 4.60
C GLY A 54 11.28 5.61 3.54
N CYS A 55 10.77 4.60 2.81
CA CYS A 55 9.72 4.83 1.83
C CYS A 55 8.34 4.97 2.49
N SER A 56 7.55 5.92 1.99
CA SER A 56 6.21 6.21 2.51
C SER A 56 5.23 5.06 2.22
N SER A 57 4.63 4.52 3.28
CA SER A 57 3.57 3.52 3.22
C SER A 57 2.27 4.09 2.64
N VAL A 58 2.00 5.36 2.91
CA VAL A 58 0.85 6.09 2.36
C VAL A 58 1.08 6.40 0.89
N GLY A 59 2.23 6.97 0.54
CA GLY A 59 2.55 7.35 -0.84
C GLY A 59 2.59 6.16 -1.79
N ILE A 60 3.37 5.13 -1.44
CA ILE A 60 3.54 3.96 -2.31
C ILE A 60 2.39 2.97 -2.09
N GLY A 61 2.12 2.53 -0.87
CA GLY A 61 1.13 1.48 -0.59
C GLY A 61 -0.30 1.95 -0.84
N ALA A 62 -0.72 3.03 -0.18
CA ALA A 62 -2.11 3.48 -0.24
C ALA A 62 -2.48 4.13 -1.58
N PHE A 63 -1.57 4.89 -2.19
CA PHE A 63 -1.86 5.64 -3.40
C PHE A 63 -1.19 5.09 -4.67
N GLY A 64 -0.10 4.33 -4.56
CA GLY A 64 0.62 3.73 -5.69
C GLY A 64 0.23 2.29 -6.00
N GLU A 65 0.01 1.48 -4.97
CA GLU A 65 -0.17 0.04 -5.10
C GLU A 65 -1.64 -0.39 -4.97
N HIS A 66 -2.08 -0.74 -3.75
CA HIS A 66 -3.31 -1.49 -3.50
C HIS A 66 -4.32 -0.76 -2.61
N GLY A 67 -4.09 0.51 -2.28
CA GLY A 67 -5.11 1.29 -1.58
C GLY A 67 -6.31 1.66 -2.45
N PRO A 68 -7.33 2.27 -1.84
CA PRO A 68 -8.66 2.44 -2.43
C PRO A 68 -8.69 3.46 -3.58
N PHE A 69 -7.68 4.33 -3.66
CA PHE A 69 -7.63 5.42 -4.63
C PHE A 69 -6.24 5.56 -5.22
N LYS A 70 -6.19 5.92 -6.51
CA LYS A 70 -4.97 6.24 -7.24
C LYS A 70 -5.01 7.70 -7.69
N PRO A 71 -3.96 8.50 -7.43
CA PRO A 71 -3.87 9.87 -7.93
C PRO A 71 -3.80 9.88 -9.46
N SER A 72 -4.52 10.80 -10.10
CA SER A 72 -4.44 11.08 -11.52
C SER A 72 -4.56 12.59 -11.75
N GLY A 73 -3.42 13.27 -11.82
CA GLY A 73 -3.40 14.73 -11.76
C GLY A 73 -4.01 15.24 -10.45
N ASP A 74 -5.01 16.12 -10.56
CA ASP A 74 -5.70 16.73 -9.41
C ASP A 74 -6.90 15.91 -8.90
N ILE A 75 -7.14 14.72 -9.46
CA ILE A 75 -8.27 13.86 -9.07
C ILE A 75 -7.81 12.52 -8.49
N LEU A 76 -8.69 11.88 -7.73
CA LEU A 76 -8.50 10.53 -7.21
C LEU A 76 -9.42 9.55 -7.94
N LEU A 77 -8.82 8.56 -8.60
CA LEU A 77 -9.54 7.48 -9.25
C LEU A 77 -9.70 6.30 -8.30
N LYS A 78 -10.89 5.70 -8.26
CA LYS A 78 -11.13 4.50 -7.45
C LYS A 78 -10.33 3.31 -7.99
N ASN A 79 -9.74 2.53 -7.10
CA ASN A 79 -9.06 1.29 -7.43
C ASN A 79 -9.99 0.10 -7.19
N ASP A 80 -10.48 -0.50 -8.27
CA ASP A 80 -11.38 -1.66 -8.20
C ASP A 80 -10.70 -2.91 -7.63
N PHE A 81 -9.37 -2.97 -7.62
CA PHE A 81 -8.57 -4.07 -7.06
C PHE A 81 -7.98 -3.73 -5.69
N SER A 82 -8.58 -2.80 -4.95
CA SER A 82 -8.06 -2.42 -3.63
C SER A 82 -8.25 -3.53 -2.60
N TRP A 83 -7.23 -3.73 -1.76
CA TRP A 83 -7.28 -4.68 -0.65
C TRP A 83 -8.29 -4.29 0.43
N ASN A 84 -8.73 -3.02 0.47
CA ASN A 84 -9.74 -2.59 1.45
C ASN A 84 -11.13 -3.21 1.20
N ARG A 85 -11.32 -3.87 0.05
CA ARG A 85 -12.51 -4.68 -0.24
C ARG A 85 -12.62 -5.88 0.68
N GLU A 86 -11.49 -6.48 1.06
CA GLU A 86 -11.42 -7.71 1.87
C GLU A 86 -10.92 -7.47 3.30
N ALA A 87 -10.26 -6.33 3.57
CA ALA A 87 -9.67 -6.03 4.89
C ALA A 87 -9.84 -4.55 5.29
N ASN A 88 -9.73 -4.28 6.59
CA ASN A 88 -9.46 -2.93 7.09
C ASN A 88 -7.97 -2.65 6.93
N MET A 89 -7.60 -1.69 6.10
CA MET A 89 -6.19 -1.40 5.80
C MET A 89 -5.66 -0.25 6.67
N LEU A 90 -4.59 -0.49 7.40
CA LEU A 90 -3.85 0.52 8.16
C LEU A 90 -2.45 0.70 7.54
N TYR A 91 -2.20 1.88 6.96
CA TYR A 91 -0.90 2.25 6.40
C TYR A 91 -0.12 3.06 7.42
N LEU A 92 1.08 2.61 7.78
CA LEU A 92 1.87 3.26 8.81
C LEU A 92 3.21 3.77 8.25
N GLU A 93 3.45 5.06 8.42
CA GLU A 93 4.69 5.75 8.07
C GLU A 93 5.74 5.53 9.15
N SER A 94 6.85 4.84 8.83
CA SER A 94 7.90 4.52 9.80
C SER A 94 9.27 4.46 9.12
N PRO A 95 10.35 4.92 9.79
CA PRO A 95 10.39 5.57 11.12
C PRO A 95 9.97 7.05 11.09
N ALA A 96 10.08 7.75 12.23
CA ALA A 96 9.91 9.21 12.25
C ALA A 96 10.93 9.88 11.29
N GLY A 97 10.46 10.82 10.49
CA GLY A 97 11.18 11.36 9.33
C GLY A 97 10.63 10.88 7.98
N VAL A 98 9.84 9.80 7.96
CA VAL A 98 9.19 9.29 6.74
C VAL A 98 7.83 9.95 6.53
N GLY A 99 7.68 10.59 5.36
CA GLY A 99 6.47 11.28 4.93
C GLY A 99 5.92 12.24 6.00
N PHE A 100 4.78 11.90 6.61
CA PHE A 100 4.15 12.74 7.63
C PHE A 100 4.54 12.40 9.08
N SER A 101 5.27 11.32 9.31
CA SER A 101 5.74 10.94 10.65
C SER A 101 6.89 11.83 11.09
N TYR A 102 6.80 12.42 12.29
CA TYR A 102 7.83 13.31 12.84
C TYR A 102 8.09 13.06 14.33
N SER A 103 9.25 13.51 14.81
CA SER A 103 9.62 13.52 16.22
C SER A 103 9.63 14.96 16.74
N ALA A 104 9.00 15.20 17.90
CA ALA A 104 9.09 16.49 18.57
C ALA A 104 10.48 16.72 19.20
N ASN A 105 11.23 15.64 19.47
CA ASN A 105 12.57 15.74 19.98
C ASN A 105 13.54 16.02 18.82
N LYS A 106 14.07 17.23 18.75
CA LYS A 106 15.02 17.63 17.69
C LYS A 106 16.29 16.77 17.70
N SER A 107 16.77 16.34 18.87
CA SER A 107 17.98 15.51 18.96
C SER A 107 17.78 14.12 18.35
N PHE A 108 16.55 13.70 18.10
CA PHE A 108 16.27 12.48 17.34
C PHE A 108 16.89 12.56 15.94
N TYR A 109 16.78 13.72 15.29
CA TYR A 109 17.26 13.91 13.92
C TYR A 109 18.78 13.99 13.81
N ASP A 110 19.50 14.17 14.92
CA ASP A 110 20.97 14.09 14.94
C ASP A 110 21.48 12.67 14.64
N PHE A 111 20.63 11.65 14.87
CA PHE A 111 20.93 10.24 14.62
C PHE A 111 20.27 9.70 13.35
N VAL A 112 19.45 10.51 12.67
CA VAL A 112 18.74 10.11 11.46
C VAL A 112 19.58 10.46 10.25
N ASN A 113 19.83 9.47 9.39
CA ASN A 113 20.60 9.62 8.16
C ASN A 113 19.86 8.97 6.97
N ASP A 114 20.38 9.16 5.77
CA ASP A 114 19.79 8.61 4.54
C ASP A 114 19.82 7.06 4.50
N GLU A 115 20.63 6.42 5.36
CA GLU A 115 20.57 4.96 5.51
C GLU A 115 19.31 4.51 6.26
N ILE A 116 18.76 5.34 7.16
CA ILE A 116 17.58 5.01 7.98
C ILE A 116 16.28 5.52 7.34
N ILE A 117 16.29 6.70 6.70
CA ILE A 117 15.10 7.32 6.12
C ILE A 117 15.16 7.52 4.60
N GLY A 118 16.27 7.18 3.95
CA GLY A 118 16.41 7.34 2.50
C GLY A 118 15.67 6.24 1.75
N CYS A 119 14.59 6.62 1.06
CA CYS A 119 13.85 5.69 0.22
C CYS A 119 14.69 5.23 -0.98
N HIS A 120 15.12 3.97 -0.97
CA HIS A 120 15.84 3.34 -2.07
C HIS A 120 14.91 2.48 -2.92
N PHE A 121 14.73 2.86 -4.19
CA PHE A 121 14.04 2.03 -5.18
C PHE A 121 15.03 1.02 -5.75
N ILE A 122 14.89 -0.25 -5.33
CA ILE A 122 15.63 -1.40 -5.88
C ILE A 122 15.12 -1.79 -7.26
#